data_AF-A0A0D5NPV8-F1
#
_entry.id   AF-A0A0D5NPV8-F1
#
_cell.length_a   1.000
_cell.length_b   1.000
_cell.length_c   1.000
_cell.angle_alpha   90.00
_cell.angle_beta   90.00
_cell.angle_gamma   90.00
#
_symmetry.space_group_name_H-M   'P 1'
#
loop_
_entity.id
_entity.type
_entity.pdbx_description
1 polymer ?
#
loop_
_entity_poly.entity_id
_entity_poly.type
_entity_poly.pdbx_seq_one_letter_code
_entity_poly.pdbx_strand_id
1 'polypeptide(L)' 'MMNCEHFRFVEKHRPYRDLTFKFFADGKLIILDNNTDRVITPRDLKGDSMDFYVRQRIAFIKKDLVAKTIKYA' A
#
# COMPACT_ATOMS: atom_id res chain seq x y z
N MET A 1 7.30 -14.11 -11.99
CA MET A 1 7.56 -13.17 -10.87
C MET A 1 6.42 -12.17 -10.83
N MET A 2 5.64 -12.13 -9.75
CA MET A 2 4.61 -11.08 -9.59
C MET A 2 5.34 -9.77 -9.26
N ASN A 3 5.27 -8.79 -10.14
CA ASN A 3 5.77 -7.45 -9.84
C ASN A 3 5.00 -6.91 -8.63
N CYS A 4 5.74 -6.52 -7.60
CA CYS A 4 5.21 -6.07 -6.32
C CYS A 4 5.96 -4.80 -5.89
N GLU A 5 5.22 -3.72 -5.64
CA GLU A 5 5.78 -2.46 -5.15
C GLU A 5 5.70 -2.44 -3.61
N HIS A 6 6.85 -2.25 -2.96
CA HIS A 6 6.96 -2.27 -1.50
C HIS A 6 7.25 -0.87 -0.96
N PHE A 7 6.49 -0.44 0.03
CA PHE A 7 6.70 0.83 0.71
C PHE A 7 6.72 0.62 2.21
N ARG A 8 7.72 1.19 2.90
CA ARG A 8 7.77 1.23 4.36
C ARG A 8 7.31 2.60 4.86
N PHE A 9 6.49 2.61 5.89
CA PHE A 9 5.99 3.81 6.53
C PHE A 9 6.04 3.63 8.05
N VAL A 10 6.74 4.54 8.73
CA VAL A 10 6.81 4.55 10.19
C VAL A 10 5.94 5.70 10.71
N GLU A 11 4.96 5.38 11.53
CA GLU A 11 4.07 6.37 12.13
C GLU A 11 4.86 7.29 13.09
N LYS A 12 4.66 8.60 12.95
CA LYS A 12 5.32 9.63 13.78
C LYS A 12 4.66 9.85 15.13
N HIS A 13 3.46 9.31 15.32
CA HIS A 13 2.65 9.46 16.51
C HIS A 13 2.22 8.08 17.00
N ARG A 14 1.84 7.97 18.28
CA ARG A 14 1.31 6.71 18.84
C ARG A 14 0.20 6.15 17.93
N PRO A 15 0.21 4.86 17.61
CA PRO A 15 1.00 3.78 18.22
C PRO A 15 2.44 3.59 17.70
N TYR A 16 2.96 4.47 16.83
CA TYR A 16 4.31 4.37 16.25
C TYR A 16 4.53 3.06 15.48
N ARG A 17 3.49 2.59 14.76
CA ARG A 17 3.62 1.36 13.96
C ARG A 17 4.65 1.55 12.85
N ASP A 18 5.41 0.50 12.62
CA ASP A 18 6.26 0.36 11.45
C ASP A 18 5.53 -0.53 10.44
N LEU A 19 5.02 0.07 9.37
CA LEU A 19 4.13 -0.59 8.42
C LEU A 19 4.85 -0.84 7.10
N THR A 20 4.70 -2.04 6.56
CA THR A 20 5.10 -2.40 5.20
C THR A 20 3.87 -2.58 4.33
N PHE A 21 3.73 -1.75 3.30
CA PHE A 21 2.71 -1.86 2.26
C PHE A 21 3.27 -2.60 1.04
N LYS A 22 2.58 -3.64 0.58
CA LYS A 22 2.92 -4.41 -0.62
C LYS A 22 1.77 -4.35 -1.61
N PHE A 23 1.96 -3.66 -2.72
CA PHE A 23 0.98 -3.55 -3.80
C PHE A 23 1.35 -4.51 -4.93
N PHE A 24 0.45 -5.44 -5.23
CA PHE A 24 0.66 -6.46 -6.24
C PHE A 24 0.04 -6.03 -7.57
N ALA A 25 0.66 -6.43 -8.68
CA ALA A 25 0.16 -6.16 -10.03
C ALA A 25 -1.28 -6.63 -10.29
N ASP A 26 -1.78 -7.62 -9.54
CA ASP A 26 -3.18 -8.08 -9.61
C ASP A 26 -4.16 -7.20 -8.82
N GLY A 27 -3.69 -6.09 -8.25
CA GLY A 27 -4.47 -5.17 -7.45
C GLY A 27 -4.56 -5.53 -5.96
N LYS A 28 -4.01 -6.68 -5.54
CA LYS A 28 -3.96 -7.04 -4.11
C LYS A 28 -3.07 -6.09 -3.33
N LEU A 29 -3.36 -6.01 -2.04
CA LEU A 29 -2.61 -5.24 -1.06
C LEU A 29 -2.38 -6.11 0.17
N ILE A 30 -1.15 -6.12 0.66
CA ILE A 30 -0.83 -6.61 2.00
C ILE A 30 -0.23 -5.44 2.77
N ILE A 31 -0.73 -5.22 3.99
CA ILE A 31 -0.14 -4.28 4.94
C ILE A 31 0.34 -5.11 6.13
N LEU A 32 1.64 -5.08 6.41
CA LEU A 32 2.25 -5.78 7.53
C LEU A 32 2.64 -4.75 8.59
N ASP A 33 2.25 -4.97 9.84
CA ASP A 33 2.83 -4.29 10.98
C ASP A 33 4.10 -5.03 11.41
N ASN A 34 5.26 -4.44 11.12
CA ASN A 34 6.58 -5.01 11.38
C ASN A 34 6.87 -5.16 12.89
N ASN A 35 6.15 -4.43 13.75
CA ASN A 35 6.34 -4.54 15.21
C ASN A 35 5.64 -5.77 15.78
N THR A 36 4.46 -6.12 15.23
CA THR A 36 3.62 -7.22 15.73
C THR A 36 3.63 -8.46 14.83
N ASP A 37 4.26 -8.35 13.66
CA ASP A 37 4.26 -9.33 12.56
C ASP A 37 2.85 -9.73 12.11
N ARG A 38 1.89 -8.80 12.23
CA ARG A 38 0.50 -9.02 11.86
C ARG A 38 0.16 -8.34 10.55
N VAL A 39 -0.60 -9.05 9.73
CA VAL A 39 -1.26 -8.45 8.57
C VAL A 39 -2.45 -7.63 9.06
N ILE A 40 -2.50 -6.36 8.67
CA ILE A 40 -3.60 -5.45 8.97
C ILE A 40 -4.31 -5.03 7.68
N THR A 41 -5.50 -4.47 7.82
CA THR A 41 -6.31 -3.98 6.71
C THR A 41 -6.27 -2.46 6.63
N PRO A 42 -6.64 -1.85 5.49
CA PRO A 42 -6.79 -0.41 5.40
C PRO A 42 -7.71 0.21 6.45
N ARG A 43 -8.69 -0.54 6.98
CA ARG A 43 -9.60 -0.07 8.04
C ARG A 43 -8.90 0.10 9.40
N ASP A 44 -7.76 -0.55 9.59
CA ASP A 44 -6.95 -0.47 10.81
C ASP A 44 -5.97 0.72 10.78
N LEU A 45 -5.84 1.39 9.64
CA LEU A 45 -5.00 2.58 9.47
C LEU A 45 -5.70 3.82 10.03
N LYS A 46 -4.91 4.77 10.54
CA LYS A 46 -5.42 6.03 11.09
C LYS A 46 -4.43 7.16 10.82
N GLY A 47 -4.94 8.39 10.66
CA GLY A 47 -4.09 9.57 10.45
C GLY A 47 -3.16 9.41 9.26
N ASP A 48 -1.87 9.71 9.46
CA ASP A 48 -0.87 9.77 8.41
C ASP A 48 -0.67 8.43 7.67
N SER A 49 -0.81 7.29 8.34
CA SER A 49 -0.67 5.99 7.68
C SER A 49 -1.83 5.71 6.72
N MET A 50 -3.03 6.23 7.02
CA MET A 50 -4.19 6.17 6.13
C MET A 50 -4.03 7.11 4.94
N ASP A 51 -3.57 8.35 5.17
CA ASP A 51 -3.30 9.30 4.08
C ASP A 51 -2.22 8.76 3.13
N PHE A 52 -1.13 8.22 3.69
CA PHE A 52 -0.10 7.55 2.92
C PHE A 52 -0.66 6.41 2.06
N TYR A 53 -1.45 5.52 2.66
CA TYR A 53 -2.10 4.43 1.95
C TYR A 53 -2.96 4.93 0.77
N VAL A 54 -3.81 5.93 1.00
CA VAL A 54 -4.72 6.45 -0.04
C VAL A 54 -3.93 7.03 -1.21
N ARG A 55 -2.89 7.82 -0.94
CA ARG A 55 -2.05 8.41 -2.00
C ARG A 55 -1.37 7.33 -2.84
N GLN A 56 -0.77 6.33 -2.20
CA GLN A 56 -0.11 5.24 -2.90
C GLN A 56 -1.11 4.37 -3.68
N ARG A 57 -2.28 4.09 -3.10
CA ARG A 57 -3.33 3.31 -3.77
C ARG A 57 -3.83 4.01 -5.03
N ILE A 58 -4.04 5.33 -4.98
CA ILE A 58 -4.45 6.12 -6.15
C ILE A 58 -3.36 6.10 -7.23
N ALA A 59 -2.10 6.32 -6.85
CA ALA A 59 -0.97 6.30 -7.79
C ALA A 59 -0.85 4.93 -8.48
N PHE A 60 -0.99 3.84 -7.71
CA PHE A 60 -0.96 2.48 -8.22
C PHE A 60 -2.09 2.21 -9.23
N ILE A 61 -3.34 2.59 -8.90
CA ILE A 61 -4.49 2.42 -9.81
C ILE A 61 -4.31 3.22 -11.09
N LYS A 62 -3.83 4.47 -11.00
CA LYS A 62 -3.58 5.31 -12.17
C LYS A 62 -2.54 4.69 -13.10
N LYS A 63 -1.44 4.17 -12.54
CA LYS A 63 -0.39 3.49 -13.30
C LYS A 63 -0.92 2.24 -14.01
N ASP A 64 -1.68 1.41 -13.31
CA ASP A 64 -2.30 0.20 -13.89
C ASP A 64 -3.29 0.57 -15.02
N LEU A 65 -4.12 1.59 -14.81
CA LEU A 65 -5.05 2.07 -15.83
C LEU A 65 -4.33 2.53 -17.10
N VAL A 66 -3.28 3.35 -16.97
CA VAL A 66 -2.47 3.81 -18.10
C VAL A 66 -1.84 2.63 -18.84
N ALA A 67 -1.27 1.67 -18.11
CA ALA A 67 -0.67 0.48 -18.71
C ALA A 67 -1.70 -0.36 -19.49
N LYS A 68 -2.92 -0.49 -18.98
CA LYS A 68 -4.02 -1.17 -19.67
C LYS A 68 -4.48 -0.40 -20.90
N THR A 69 -4.65 0.91 -20.81
CA THR A 69 -5.01 1.74 -21.96
C THR A 69 -3.99 1.58 -23.09
N ILE A 70 -2.68 1.60 -22.79
CA ILE A 70 -1.64 1.39 -23.81
C ILE A 70 -1.71 -0.02 -24.44
N LYS A 71 -2.05 -1.04 -23.65
CA LYS A 71 -2.12 -2.42 -24.13
C LYS A 71 -3.30 -2.68 -25.08
N TYR A 72 -4.42 -1.98 -24.88
CA TYR A 72 -5.67 -2.19 -25.60
C TYR A 72 -6.07 -1.02 -26.53
N ALA A 73 -5.23 0.01 -26.63
CA ALA A 73 -5.32 1.07 -27.64
C ALA A 73 -4.69 0.60 -28.96
#